data_AF-A0A4R7USI7-F1
#
_entry.id   AF-A0A4R7USI7-F1
#
_cell.length_a   1.000
_cell.length_b   1.000
_cell.length_c   1.000
_cell.angle_alpha   90.00
_cell.angle_beta   90.00
_cell.angle_gamma   90.00
#
_symmetry.space_group_name_H-M   'P 1'
#
loop_
_entity.id
_entity.type
_entity.pdbx_description
1 polymer ?
#
loop_
_entity_poly.entity_id
_entity_poly.type
_entity_poly.pdbx_seq_one_letter_code
_entity_poly.pdbx_strand_id
1 'polypeptide(L)'
;MISELGTECLAVARWGGKAARLAELALHGHPVPPALCLTTDDHAGAATERAIGLWLSSTRPRRVILRTSLASEDTEEHARAGATRSEAGVEPVADRVLDRVRALLTHYRDVAGSVLLQEEAHCAFGGVAFVDGAETTIEVADTTSGVTAGQAPLTRVTVRDGSLRATRLRGPVPVLELVRKLLPVLGRVHDHFGWAADVEWGYVAGGVLVLQVRPITRELRP
;
A
#
# COMPACT_ATOMS: atom_id res chain seq x y z
N MET A 1 5.99 6.81 18.79
CA MET A 1 4.59 7.31 18.70
C MET A 1 3.78 6.36 17.86
N ILE A 2 2.47 6.40 18.06
CA ILE A 2 1.53 5.43 17.48
C ILE A 2 0.34 6.20 16.92
N SER A 3 -0.09 5.86 15.71
CA SER A 3 -1.31 6.39 15.09
C SER A 3 -2.03 5.28 14.33
N GLU A 4 -3.35 5.37 14.21
CA GLU A 4 -4.13 4.51 13.34
C GLU A 4 -4.47 5.23 12.03
N LEU A 5 -4.42 4.53 10.89
CA LEU A 5 -4.79 5.13 9.61
C LEU A 5 -6.25 5.61 9.63
N GLY A 6 -6.51 6.78 9.06
CA GLY A 6 -7.85 7.35 9.02
C GLY A 6 -8.25 8.13 10.29
N THR A 7 -7.35 8.29 11.26
CA THR A 7 -7.62 9.10 12.46
C THR A 7 -7.01 10.51 12.40
N GLU A 8 -5.85 10.66 11.75
CA GLU A 8 -5.17 11.94 11.57
C GLU A 8 -4.28 11.93 10.32
N CYS A 9 -3.92 13.12 9.82
CA CYS A 9 -2.95 13.26 8.74
C CYS A 9 -1.53 13.00 9.27
N LEU A 10 -0.75 12.19 8.58
CA LEU A 10 0.61 11.83 8.98
C LEU A 10 1.64 12.53 8.08
N ALA A 11 2.56 13.26 8.69
CA ALA A 11 3.62 13.97 7.94
C ALA A 11 4.65 13.01 7.32
N VAL A 12 4.91 13.14 6.02
CA VAL A 12 5.89 12.31 5.28
C VAL A 12 7.26 12.31 5.93
N ALA A 13 7.75 13.48 6.37
CA ALA A 13 9.06 13.63 7.00
C ALA A 13 9.24 12.79 8.29
N ARG A 14 8.13 12.40 8.93
CA ARG A 14 8.14 11.64 10.19
C ARG A 14 7.70 10.20 10.00
N TRP A 15 6.65 9.97 9.23
CA TRP A 15 6.00 8.66 9.11
C TRP A 15 6.39 7.92 7.82
N GLY A 16 7.09 8.59 6.90
CA GLY A 16 7.41 8.09 5.57
C GLY A 16 6.23 8.17 4.60
N GLY A 17 6.55 8.03 3.31
CA GLY A 17 5.60 8.28 2.22
C GLY A 17 4.39 7.35 2.21
N LYS A 18 4.57 6.05 2.51
CA LYS A 18 3.46 5.08 2.49
C LYS A 18 2.44 5.37 3.59
N ALA A 19 2.90 5.50 4.83
CA ALA A 19 2.02 5.77 5.97
C ALA A 19 1.26 7.09 5.77
N ALA A 20 1.98 8.15 5.39
CA ALA A 20 1.41 9.47 5.13
C ALA A 20 0.26 9.42 4.11
N ARG A 21 0.54 8.87 2.92
CA ARG A 21 -0.44 8.85 1.83
C ARG A 21 -1.60 7.89 2.11
N LEU A 22 -1.35 6.74 2.74
CA LEU A 22 -2.42 5.83 3.12
C LEU A 22 -3.32 6.42 4.21
N ALA A 23 -2.76 7.18 5.17
CA ALA A 23 -3.55 7.87 6.19
C ALA A 23 -4.45 8.95 5.57
N GLU A 24 -3.89 9.73 4.65
CA GLU A 24 -4.62 10.76 3.90
C GLU A 24 -5.78 10.14 3.10
N LEU A 25 -5.50 9.09 2.32
CA LEU A 25 -6.53 8.38 1.56
C LEU A 25 -7.63 7.79 2.46
N ALA A 26 -7.26 7.19 3.60
CA ALA A 26 -8.21 6.65 4.56
C ALA A 26 -9.13 7.74 5.13
N LEU A 27 -8.59 8.92 5.47
CA LEU A 27 -9.37 10.08 5.91
C LEU A 27 -10.35 10.58 4.84
N HIS A 28 -9.98 10.46 3.57
CA HIS A 28 -10.81 10.83 2.43
C HIS A 28 -11.76 9.71 1.96
N GLY A 29 -11.92 8.64 2.75
CA GLY A 29 -12.88 7.57 2.49
C GLY A 29 -12.49 6.64 1.34
N HIS A 30 -11.20 6.60 0.97
CA HIS A 30 -10.70 5.59 0.05
C HIS A 30 -10.65 4.21 0.72
N PRO A 31 -10.80 3.13 -0.06
CA PRO A 31 -10.76 1.77 0.48
C PRO A 31 -9.31 1.38 0.78
N VAL A 32 -8.83 1.69 1.97
CA VAL A 32 -7.48 1.35 2.46
C VAL A 32 -7.61 0.31 3.58
N PRO A 33 -6.81 -0.77 3.59
CA PRO A 33 -6.82 -1.72 4.70
C PRO A 33 -6.44 -1.02 6.01
N PRO A 34 -7.14 -1.31 7.12
CA PRO A 34 -6.84 -0.69 8.41
C PRO A 34 -5.39 -0.99 8.81
N ALA A 35 -4.73 -0.01 9.45
CA ALA A 35 -3.37 -0.21 9.94
C ALA A 35 -3.06 0.66 11.16
N LEU A 36 -2.17 0.14 11.99
CA LEU A 36 -1.49 0.86 13.06
C LEU A 36 -0.09 1.25 12.58
N CYS A 37 0.27 2.51 12.67
CA CYS A 37 1.58 3.05 12.35
C CYS A 37 2.36 3.31 13.64
N LEU A 38 3.64 2.91 13.66
CA LEU A 38 4.55 3.15 14.76
C LEU A 38 5.81 3.84 14.23
N THR A 39 6.14 5.03 14.74
CA THR A 39 7.36 5.73 14.32
C THR A 39 8.62 4.95 14.72
N THR A 40 9.68 5.08 13.93
CA THR A 40 10.96 4.37 14.16
C THR A 40 11.72 4.80 15.41
N ASP A 41 11.41 5.97 15.97
CA ASP A 41 11.89 6.44 17.27
C ASP A 41 11.14 5.79 18.46
N ASP A 42 10.11 4.98 18.21
CA ASP A 42 9.37 4.25 19.23
C ASP A 42 10.20 3.10 19.82
N HIS A 43 10.13 2.93 21.14
CA HIS A 43 10.89 1.90 21.85
C HIS A 43 10.14 0.58 22.03
N ALA A 44 8.93 0.45 21.48
CA ALA A 44 8.07 -0.74 21.61
C ALA A 44 7.84 -1.18 23.07
N GLY A 45 7.61 -0.20 23.94
CA GLY A 45 7.27 -0.39 25.35
C GLY A 45 5.80 -0.74 25.57
N ALA A 46 5.34 -0.62 26.83
CA ALA A 46 3.99 -1.02 27.24
C ALA A 46 2.85 -0.32 26.46
N ALA A 47 3.07 0.91 25.99
CA ALA A 47 2.07 1.63 25.19
C ALA A 47 1.87 0.97 23.81
N THR A 48 2.97 0.56 23.17
CA THR A 48 2.99 -0.14 21.89
C THR A 48 2.36 -1.52 21.98
N GLU A 49 2.70 -2.29 23.01
CA GLU A 49 2.07 -3.58 23.30
C GLU A 49 0.55 -3.43 23.46
N ARG A 50 0.10 -2.45 24.25
CA ARG A 50 -1.34 -2.18 24.44
C ARG A 50 -2.02 -1.79 23.14
N ALA A 51 -1.41 -0.90 22.35
CA ALA A 51 -1.98 -0.45 21.08
C ALA A 51 -2.13 -1.60 20.07
N ILE A 52 -1.11 -2.45 19.94
CA ILE A 52 -1.16 -3.65 19.09
C ILE A 52 -2.26 -4.59 19.56
N GLY A 53 -2.35 -4.86 20.86
CA GLY A 53 -3.38 -5.73 21.43
C GLY A 53 -4.81 -5.22 21.17
N LEU A 54 -5.03 -3.92 21.34
CA LEU A 54 -6.32 -3.27 21.07
C LEU A 54 -6.67 -3.33 19.58
N TRP A 55 -5.71 -2.98 18.70
CA TRP A 55 -5.91 -2.99 17.26
C TRP A 55 -6.21 -4.39 16.73
N LEU A 56 -5.49 -5.42 17.17
CA LEU A 56 -5.76 -6.81 16.79
C LEU A 56 -7.15 -7.27 17.26
N SER A 57 -7.58 -6.83 18.45
CA SER A 57 -8.89 -7.19 19.03
C SER A 57 -10.05 -6.51 18.32
N SER A 58 -9.88 -5.26 17.87
CA SER A 58 -10.91 -4.48 17.18
C SER A 58 -11.05 -4.87 15.72
N THR A 59 -9.93 -5.01 15.00
CA THR A 59 -9.91 -5.30 13.56
C THR A 59 -10.04 -6.79 13.24
N ARG A 60 -9.61 -7.67 14.15
CA ARG A 60 -9.65 -9.14 14.01
C ARG A 60 -9.14 -9.64 12.66
N PRO A 61 -7.92 -9.22 12.24
CA PRO A 61 -7.41 -9.57 10.93
C PRO A 61 -7.09 -11.06 10.86
N ARG A 62 -7.23 -11.69 9.69
CA ARG A 62 -6.86 -13.11 9.50
C ARG A 62 -5.35 -13.30 9.49
N ARG A 63 -4.66 -12.36 8.84
CA ARG A 63 -3.21 -12.23 8.72
C ARG A 63 -2.87 -10.76 8.72
N VAL A 64 -1.65 -10.44 9.13
CA VAL A 64 -1.13 -9.08 9.11
C VAL A 64 0.13 -9.02 8.27
N ILE A 65 0.34 -7.86 7.66
CA ILE A 65 1.56 -7.51 6.96
C ILE A 65 2.25 -6.39 7.72
N LEU A 66 3.55 -6.56 7.99
CA LEU A 66 4.39 -5.50 8.53
C LEU A 66 5.14 -4.82 7.40
N ARG A 67 5.03 -3.51 7.28
CA ARG A 67 5.65 -2.73 6.20
C ARG A 67 6.45 -1.59 6.78
N THR A 68 7.54 -1.25 6.14
CA THR A 68 8.31 -0.04 6.47
C THR A 68 7.95 1.09 5.52
N SER A 69 7.88 2.29 6.07
CA SER A 69 7.57 3.53 5.38
C SER A 69 8.61 4.55 5.80
N LEU A 70 9.60 4.79 4.94
CA LEU A 70 10.72 5.67 5.27
C LEU A 70 10.54 7.04 4.60
N ALA A 71 11.02 8.11 5.24
CA ALA A 71 10.93 9.46 4.69
C ALA A 71 11.80 9.63 3.43
N SER A 72 12.88 8.85 3.31
CA SER A 72 13.80 8.90 2.17
C SER A 72 13.35 8.07 0.95
N GLU A 73 12.31 7.24 1.09
CA GLU A 73 11.92 6.24 0.08
C GLU A 73 11.56 6.84 -1.29
N ASP A 74 10.91 8.01 -1.30
CA ASP A 74 10.40 8.63 -2.53
C ASP A 74 11.31 9.76 -3.07
N THR A 75 12.58 9.79 -2.65
CA THR A 75 13.57 10.74 -3.19
C THR A 75 14.18 10.22 -4.49
N GLU A 76 14.55 11.13 -5.41
CA GLU A 76 15.15 10.78 -6.71
C GLU A 76 16.41 9.90 -6.58
N GLU A 77 17.17 10.07 -5.48
CA GLU A 77 18.38 9.29 -5.18
C GLU A 77 18.11 7.89 -4.62
N HIS A 78 16.98 7.66 -3.95
CA HIS A 78 16.69 6.44 -3.20
C HIS A 78 15.53 5.60 -3.76
N ALA A 79 15.05 5.89 -4.97
CA ALA A 79 14.12 5.06 -5.73
C ALA A 79 14.66 3.65 -6.11
N ARG A 80 15.69 3.15 -5.41
CA ARG A 80 16.21 1.80 -5.54
C ARG A 80 15.31 0.84 -4.79
N ALA A 81 14.86 -0.21 -5.49
CA ALA A 81 14.25 -1.38 -4.86
C ALA A 81 15.18 -1.94 -3.77
N GLY A 82 14.66 -2.12 -2.54
CA GLY A 82 15.37 -2.78 -1.44
C GLY A 82 15.59 -1.96 -0.16
N ALA A 83 15.27 -0.66 -0.13
CA ALA A 83 15.38 0.15 1.10
C ALA A 83 14.28 -0.18 2.14
N THR A 84 13.13 -0.67 1.67
CA THR A 84 12.00 -1.03 2.52
C THR A 84 11.79 -2.54 2.60
N ARG A 85 11.34 -2.97 3.78
CA ARG A 85 10.97 -4.33 4.10
C ARG A 85 9.46 -4.47 4.25
N SER A 86 8.92 -5.58 3.74
CA SER A 86 7.55 -6.04 3.93
C SER A 86 7.56 -7.50 4.39
N GLU A 87 6.93 -7.80 5.53
CA GLU A 87 6.78 -9.15 6.07
C GLU A 87 5.30 -9.55 6.05
N ALA A 88 4.91 -10.33 5.04
CA ALA A 88 3.56 -10.85 4.87
C ALA A 88 3.34 -12.15 5.65
N GLY A 89 2.08 -12.55 5.83
CA GLY A 89 1.69 -13.83 6.44
C GLY A 89 1.91 -13.90 7.94
N VAL A 90 2.10 -12.77 8.63
CA VAL A 90 2.30 -12.76 10.08
C VAL A 90 1.00 -13.13 10.77
N GLU A 91 1.08 -14.06 11.72
CA GLU A 91 -0.09 -14.47 12.49
C GLU A 91 -0.51 -13.34 13.45
N PRO A 92 -1.81 -13.05 13.59
CA PRO A 92 -2.33 -11.92 14.38
C PRO A 92 -2.31 -12.21 15.89
N VAL A 93 -1.16 -12.66 16.40
CA VAL A 93 -0.92 -12.96 17.82
C VAL A 93 -0.06 -11.84 18.39
N ALA A 94 -0.54 -11.15 19.43
CA ALA A 94 0.04 -9.93 19.96
C ALA A 94 1.56 -10.04 20.21
N ASP A 95 2.01 -11.07 20.94
CA ASP A 95 3.43 -11.26 21.24
C ASP A 95 4.29 -11.44 19.99
N ARG A 96 3.80 -12.22 19.01
CA ARG A 96 4.52 -12.46 17.75
C ARG A 96 4.62 -11.21 16.91
N VAL A 97 3.54 -10.44 16.84
CA VAL A 97 3.52 -9.16 16.13
C VAL A 97 4.47 -8.18 16.81
N LEU A 98 4.42 -8.09 18.14
CA LEU A 98 5.27 -7.21 18.93
C LEU A 98 6.76 -7.53 18.75
N ASP A 99 7.15 -8.81 18.75
CA ASP A 99 8.54 -9.22 18.50
C ASP A 99 9.03 -8.78 17.11
N ARG A 100 8.18 -8.91 16.09
CA ARG A 100 8.51 -8.47 14.73
C ARG A 100 8.58 -6.95 14.61
N VAL A 101 7.64 -6.23 15.22
CA VAL A 101 7.67 -4.77 15.30
C VAL A 101 8.95 -4.30 16.00
N ARG A 102 9.32 -4.91 17.13
CA ARG A 102 10.57 -4.61 17.85
C ARG A 102 11.80 -4.82 16.98
N ALA A 103 11.85 -5.92 16.22
CA ALA A 103 12.95 -6.19 15.31
C ALA A 103 13.08 -5.11 14.22
N LEU A 104 11.96 -4.69 13.62
CA LEU A 104 11.95 -3.62 12.62
C LEU A 104 12.33 -2.27 13.22
N LEU A 105 11.76 -1.87 14.34
CA LEU A 105 12.08 -0.61 15.02
C LEU A 105 13.55 -0.55 15.44
N THR A 106 14.11 -1.67 15.89
CA THR A 106 15.54 -1.76 16.22
C THR A 106 16.41 -1.60 14.98
N HIS A 107 16.03 -2.23 13.86
CA HIS A 107 16.80 -2.17 12.61
C HIS A 107 16.78 -0.77 11.98
N TYR A 108 15.64 -0.07 12.03
CA TYR A 108 15.46 1.27 11.46
C TYR A 108 15.58 2.37 12.51
N ARG A 109 16.23 2.09 13.64
CA ARG A 109 16.52 3.09 14.67
C ARG A 109 17.28 4.26 14.02
N ASP A 110 16.91 5.48 14.39
CA ASP A 110 17.49 6.74 13.89
C ASP A 110 17.24 7.04 12.39
N VAL A 111 16.45 6.22 11.70
CA VAL A 111 15.98 6.49 10.34
C VAL A 111 14.58 7.10 10.41
N ALA A 112 14.36 8.30 9.86
CA ALA A 112 13.04 8.91 9.86
C ALA A 112 12.01 8.05 9.08
N GLY A 113 10.92 7.65 9.75
CA GLY A 113 9.90 6.82 9.15
C GLY A 113 9.03 6.09 10.18
N SER A 114 8.32 5.07 9.71
CA SER A 114 7.46 4.23 10.52
C SER A 114 7.42 2.77 10.07
N VAL A 115 6.94 1.93 10.97
CA VAL A 115 6.49 0.57 10.72
C VAL A 115 4.96 0.58 10.72
N LEU A 116 4.36 0.04 9.67
CA LEU A 116 2.92 -0.19 9.54
C LEU A 116 2.63 -1.63 9.89
N LEU A 117 1.74 -1.85 10.85
CA LEU A 117 1.02 -3.09 11.09
C LEU A 117 -0.33 -2.98 10.39
N GLN A 118 -0.49 -3.66 9.27
CA GLN A 118 -1.67 -3.55 8.42
C GLN A 118 -2.36 -4.90 8.27
N GLU A 119 -3.68 -4.93 8.12
CA GLU A 119 -4.38 -6.14 7.69
C GLU A 119 -3.86 -6.59 6.32
N GLU A 120 -3.47 -7.87 6.21
CA GLU A 120 -3.05 -8.43 4.94
C GLU A 120 -4.28 -8.71 4.07
N ALA A 121 -4.42 -7.95 2.98
CA ALA A 121 -5.53 -8.11 2.05
C ALA A 121 -5.43 -9.45 1.29
N HIS A 122 -6.43 -10.32 1.50
CA HIS A 122 -6.60 -11.55 0.74
C HIS A 122 -7.27 -11.25 -0.59
N CYS A 123 -6.46 -10.92 -1.59
CA CYS A 123 -6.93 -10.52 -2.92
C CYS A 123 -6.99 -11.69 -3.90
N ALA A 124 -8.02 -11.73 -4.74
CA ALA A 124 -8.09 -12.65 -5.88
C ALA A 124 -7.14 -12.23 -7.02
N PHE A 125 -6.91 -10.92 -7.13
CA PHE A 125 -5.94 -10.32 -8.05
C PHE A 125 -5.32 -9.11 -7.37
N GLY A 126 -4.09 -8.75 -7.73
CA GLY A 126 -3.52 -7.46 -7.35
C GLY A 126 -2.62 -6.94 -8.44
N GLY A 127 -1.97 -5.81 -8.20
CA GLY A 127 -0.97 -5.29 -9.12
C GLY A 127 -0.77 -3.80 -8.96
N VAL A 128 -0.36 -3.17 -10.05
CA VAL A 128 -0.07 -1.74 -10.10
C VAL A 128 -0.95 -1.04 -11.11
N ALA A 129 -1.21 0.24 -10.89
CA ALA A 129 -1.83 1.10 -11.86
C ALA A 129 -1.06 2.42 -11.95
N PHE A 130 -0.73 2.83 -13.16
CA PHE A 130 -0.12 4.12 -13.47
C PHE A 130 -1.21 5.05 -13.96
N VAL A 131 -1.40 6.18 -13.28
CA VAL A 131 -2.49 7.13 -13.52
C VAL A 131 -1.87 8.52 -13.72
N ASP A 132 -2.04 9.12 -14.90
CA ASP A 132 -1.51 10.47 -15.18
C ASP A 132 -2.61 11.53 -15.47
N GLY A 133 -3.88 11.13 -15.35
CA GLY A 133 -5.06 11.97 -15.60
C GLY A 133 -5.62 11.86 -17.02
N ALA A 134 -4.78 11.57 -18.03
CA ALA A 134 -5.22 11.36 -19.42
C ALA A 134 -5.31 9.87 -19.77
N GLU A 135 -4.40 9.07 -19.23
CA GLU A 135 -4.26 7.65 -19.45
C GLU A 135 -4.12 6.91 -18.12
N THR A 136 -4.69 5.72 -18.06
CA THR A 136 -4.52 4.80 -16.94
C THR A 136 -4.10 3.44 -17.45
N THR A 137 -2.90 3.01 -17.07
CA THR A 137 -2.39 1.66 -17.36
C THR A 137 -2.54 0.79 -16.12
N ILE A 138 -3.24 -0.33 -16.23
CA ILE A 138 -3.49 -1.28 -15.15
C ILE A 138 -2.77 -2.58 -15.48
N GLU A 139 -1.93 -3.02 -14.54
CA GLU A 139 -1.23 -4.30 -14.59
C GLU A 139 -1.75 -5.23 -13.52
N VAL A 140 -2.13 -6.43 -13.91
CA VAL A 140 -2.76 -7.43 -13.04
C VAL A 140 -1.84 -8.63 -12.86
N ALA A 141 -1.65 -9.06 -11.62
CA ALA A 141 -1.08 -10.34 -11.21
C ALA A 141 -2.10 -11.15 -10.37
N ASP A 142 -1.77 -12.42 -10.15
CA ASP A 142 -2.49 -13.35 -9.27
C ASP A 142 -2.30 -13.02 -7.78
N THR A 143 -1.29 -12.22 -7.45
CA THR A 143 -0.97 -11.79 -6.08
C THR A 143 -0.74 -10.28 -6.04
N THR A 144 -0.92 -9.67 -4.86
CA THR A 144 -0.66 -8.25 -4.62
C THR A 144 0.81 -7.88 -4.79
N SER A 145 1.72 -8.82 -4.55
CA SER A 145 3.15 -8.62 -4.71
C SER A 145 3.72 -9.04 -6.07
N GLY A 146 2.93 -9.70 -6.93
CA GLY A 146 3.47 -10.32 -8.15
C GLY A 146 4.12 -9.31 -9.10
N VAL A 147 3.38 -8.25 -9.48
CA VAL A 147 3.92 -7.21 -10.37
C VAL A 147 5.01 -6.38 -9.68
N THR A 148 4.82 -6.04 -8.41
CA THR A 148 5.77 -5.22 -7.64
C THR A 148 7.07 -5.98 -7.34
N ALA A 149 7.06 -7.31 -7.36
CA ALA A 149 8.23 -8.19 -7.29
C ALA A 149 8.90 -8.45 -8.65
N GLY A 150 8.51 -7.73 -9.72
CA GLY A 150 9.13 -7.81 -11.04
C GLY A 150 8.63 -8.97 -11.92
N GLN A 151 7.54 -9.63 -11.53
CA GLN A 151 6.92 -10.62 -12.41
C GLN A 151 6.14 -9.94 -13.53
N ALA A 152 6.19 -10.51 -14.73
CA ALA A 152 5.46 -9.96 -15.86
C ALA A 152 3.95 -10.13 -15.63
N PRO A 153 3.13 -9.08 -15.81
CA PRO A 153 1.72 -9.11 -15.43
C PRO A 153 0.93 -10.14 -16.25
N LEU A 154 -0.06 -10.79 -15.64
CA LEU A 154 -1.02 -11.66 -16.34
C LEU A 154 -1.78 -10.88 -17.41
N THR A 155 -2.29 -9.71 -17.02
CA THR A 155 -3.07 -8.84 -17.88
C THR A 155 -2.54 -7.41 -17.79
N ARG A 156 -2.44 -6.74 -18.94
CA ARG A 156 -2.15 -5.31 -19.03
C ARG A 156 -3.21 -4.66 -19.90
N VAL A 157 -3.85 -3.64 -19.34
CA VAL A 157 -4.86 -2.84 -20.04
C VAL A 157 -4.54 -1.37 -19.89
N THR A 158 -4.80 -0.62 -20.94
CA THR A 158 -4.70 0.83 -20.97
C THR A 158 -6.08 1.40 -21.22
N VAL A 159 -6.46 2.39 -20.42
CA VAL A 159 -7.72 3.12 -20.55
C VAL A 159 -7.40 4.57 -20.85
N ARG A 160 -7.97 5.07 -21.95
CA ARG A 160 -7.79 6.45 -22.41
C ARG A 160 -9.07 6.91 -23.10
N ASP A 161 -9.57 8.09 -22.73
CA ASP A 161 -10.78 8.69 -23.32
C ASP A 161 -11.98 7.70 -23.36
N GLY A 162 -12.15 6.92 -22.28
CA GLY A 162 -13.18 5.88 -22.16
C GLY A 162 -12.95 4.63 -23.01
N SER A 163 -11.92 4.59 -23.84
CA SER A 163 -11.53 3.44 -24.64
C SER A 163 -10.60 2.53 -23.86
N LEU A 164 -10.94 1.24 -23.82
CA LEU A 164 -10.10 0.20 -23.21
C LEU A 164 -9.34 -0.56 -24.29
N ARG A 165 -8.02 -0.62 -24.14
CA ARG A 165 -7.13 -1.42 -24.98
C ARG A 165 -6.39 -2.43 -24.12
N ALA A 166 -6.61 -3.72 -24.38
CA ALA A 166 -5.81 -4.77 -23.76
C ALA A 166 -4.55 -5.05 -24.60
N THR A 167 -3.39 -4.97 -23.98
CA THR A 167 -2.09 -5.29 -24.61
C THR A 167 -1.60 -6.67 -24.19
N ARG A 168 -2.08 -7.21 -23.07
CA ARG A 168 -1.86 -8.58 -22.63
C ARG A 168 -3.09 -9.10 -21.90
N LEU A 169 -3.51 -10.33 -22.23
CA LEU A 169 -4.62 -11.03 -21.59
C LEU A 169 -4.21 -12.48 -21.34
N ARG A 170 -3.86 -12.83 -20.11
CA ARG A 170 -3.60 -14.21 -19.69
C ARG A 170 -4.41 -14.55 -18.44
N GLY A 171 -4.91 -15.77 -18.40
CA GLY A 171 -5.65 -16.31 -17.27
C GLY A 171 -7.09 -15.78 -17.17
N PRO A 172 -7.82 -16.21 -16.13
CA PRO A 172 -9.25 -15.93 -15.97
C PRO A 172 -9.53 -14.55 -15.34
N VAL A 173 -8.78 -13.51 -15.71
CA VAL A 173 -8.96 -12.16 -15.13
C VAL A 173 -10.27 -11.54 -15.66
N PRO A 174 -11.23 -11.15 -14.81
CA PRO A 174 -12.48 -10.52 -15.23
C PRO A 174 -12.25 -9.04 -15.55
N VAL A 175 -11.54 -8.76 -16.65
CA VAL A 175 -11.00 -7.44 -16.99
C VAL A 175 -12.04 -6.32 -16.94
N LEU A 176 -13.21 -6.51 -17.55
CA LEU A 176 -14.24 -5.48 -17.60
C LEU A 176 -14.79 -5.14 -16.22
N GLU A 177 -15.03 -6.15 -15.36
CA GLU A 177 -15.50 -5.92 -14.00
C GLU A 177 -14.43 -5.23 -13.15
N LEU A 178 -13.19 -5.71 -13.26
CA LEU A 178 -12.04 -5.17 -12.54
C LEU A 178 -11.84 -3.69 -12.89
N VAL A 179 -11.79 -3.36 -14.18
CA VAL A 179 -11.63 -1.97 -14.64
C VAL A 179 -12.80 -1.10 -14.19
N ARG A 180 -14.05 -1.58 -14.28
CA ARG A 180 -15.24 -0.85 -13.83
C ARG A 180 -15.19 -0.49 -12.35
N LYS A 181 -14.60 -1.35 -11.51
CA LYS A 181 -14.46 -1.10 -10.06
C LYS A 181 -13.21 -0.28 -9.73
N LEU A 182 -12.12 -0.48 -10.46
CA LEU A 182 -10.83 0.14 -10.15
C LEU A 182 -10.73 1.59 -10.66
N LEU A 183 -11.20 1.89 -11.87
CA LEU A 183 -11.08 3.23 -12.45
C LEU A 183 -11.68 4.34 -11.58
N PRO A 184 -12.89 4.20 -10.99
CA PRO A 184 -13.42 5.25 -10.12
C PRO A 184 -12.56 5.49 -8.87
N VAL A 185 -11.87 4.46 -8.37
CA VAL A 185 -10.96 4.60 -7.22
C VAL A 185 -9.68 5.31 -7.65
N LEU A 186 -9.10 4.92 -8.78
CA LEU A 186 -7.90 5.54 -9.35
C LEU A 186 -8.13 7.00 -9.73
N GLY A 187 -9.30 7.32 -10.32
CA GLY A 187 -9.69 8.70 -10.62
C GLY A 187 -9.72 9.57 -9.37
N ARG A 188 -10.40 9.11 -8.30
CA ARG A 188 -10.40 9.84 -7.02
C ARG A 188 -9.01 9.99 -6.41
N VAL A 189 -8.13 8.98 -6.56
CA VAL A 189 -6.73 9.06 -6.08
C VAL A 189 -5.99 10.17 -6.83
N HIS A 190 -6.13 10.21 -8.16
CA HIS A 190 -5.52 11.26 -8.98
C HIS A 190 -6.11 12.65 -8.67
N ASP A 191 -7.43 12.78 -8.57
CA ASP A 191 -8.10 14.04 -8.24
C ASP A 191 -7.65 14.58 -6.87
N HIS A 192 -7.44 13.68 -5.91
CA HIS A 192 -7.02 14.02 -4.56
C HIS A 192 -5.56 14.52 -4.52
N PHE A 193 -4.65 13.79 -5.17
CA PHE A 193 -3.23 14.11 -5.12
C PHE A 193 -2.80 15.17 -6.15
N GLY A 194 -3.48 15.26 -7.30
CA GLY A 194 -3.18 16.20 -8.38
C GLY A 194 -1.90 15.90 -9.17
N TRP A 195 -1.31 14.71 -9.00
CA TRP A 195 -0.09 14.29 -9.71
C TRP A 195 -0.21 12.88 -10.28
N ALA A 196 0.70 12.56 -11.22
CA ALA A 196 0.78 11.24 -11.82
C ALA A 196 1.26 10.20 -10.81
N ALA A 197 0.50 9.13 -10.63
CA ALA A 197 0.62 8.20 -9.52
C ALA A 197 0.86 6.76 -9.96
N ASP A 198 1.75 6.06 -9.24
CA ASP A 198 1.90 4.62 -9.21
C ASP A 198 1.13 4.08 -7.98
N VAL A 199 0.05 3.34 -8.25
CA VAL A 199 -0.89 2.84 -7.25
C VAL A 199 -0.79 1.32 -7.17
N GLU A 200 -0.37 0.79 -6.02
CA GLU A 200 -0.54 -0.64 -5.74
C GLU A 200 -1.97 -0.90 -5.28
N TRP A 201 -2.63 -1.89 -5.87
CA TRP A 201 -4.03 -2.20 -5.61
C TRP A 201 -4.28 -3.71 -5.42
N GLY A 202 -5.38 -4.02 -4.76
CA GLY A 202 -5.85 -5.39 -4.53
C GLY A 202 -7.33 -5.54 -4.84
N TYR A 203 -7.71 -6.59 -5.56
CA TYR A 203 -9.09 -6.97 -5.84
C TYR A 203 -9.58 -7.98 -4.82
N VAL A 204 -10.53 -7.58 -3.98
CA VAL A 204 -11.15 -8.43 -2.96
C VAL A 204 -12.60 -8.72 -3.32
N ALA A 205 -13.24 -9.63 -2.59
CA ALA A 205 -14.65 -9.98 -2.81
C ALA A 205 -15.55 -8.72 -2.73
N GLY A 206 -15.95 -8.19 -3.89
CA GLY A 206 -16.86 -7.06 -4.01
C GLY A 206 -16.22 -5.70 -4.30
N GLY A 207 -14.89 -5.54 -4.22
CA GLY A 207 -14.27 -4.21 -4.34
C GLY A 207 -12.77 -4.21 -4.63
N VAL A 208 -12.19 -3.01 -4.58
CA VAL A 208 -10.75 -2.78 -4.72
C VAL A 208 -10.23 -2.08 -3.47
N LEU A 209 -9.01 -2.42 -3.08
CA LEU A 209 -8.27 -1.76 -2.01
C LEU A 209 -7.08 -1.03 -2.61
N VAL A 210 -6.78 0.15 -2.07
CA VAL A 210 -5.53 0.87 -2.32
C VAL A 210 -4.52 0.43 -1.26
N LEU A 211 -3.43 -0.18 -1.72
CA LEU A 211 -2.40 -0.75 -0.87
C LEU A 211 -1.18 0.17 -0.76
N GLN A 212 -0.95 1.03 -1.75
CA GLN A 212 0.12 2.02 -1.75
C GLN A 212 -0.15 3.06 -2.84
N VAL A 213 0.31 4.29 -2.64
CA VAL A 213 0.38 5.32 -3.69
C VAL A 213 1.73 6.01 -3.64
N ARG A 214 2.34 6.23 -4.79
CA ARG A 214 3.61 6.95 -4.94
C ARG A 214 3.58 7.88 -6.15
N PRO A 215 4.24 9.04 -6.10
CA PRO A 215 4.41 9.88 -7.27
C PRO A 215 5.30 9.17 -8.30
N ILE A 216 4.94 9.29 -9.58
CA ILE A 216 5.79 8.86 -10.68
C ILE A 216 6.89 9.91 -10.85
N THR A 217 8.10 9.61 -10.39
CA THR A 217 9.26 10.53 -10.41
C THR A 217 10.24 10.27 -11.55
N ARG A 218 10.02 9.21 -12.35
CA ARG A 218 10.78 8.94 -13.59
C ARG A 218 9.82 8.79 -14.76
N GLU A 219 10.22 9.26 -15.94
CA GLU A 219 9.49 9.00 -17.17
C GLU A 219 9.29 7.48 -17.34
N LEU A 220 8.03 7.05 -17.41
CA LEU A 220 7.67 5.69 -17.81
C LEU A 220 8.11 5.53 -19.27
N ARG A 221 9.31 4.99 -19.50
CA ARG A 221 9.72 4.66 -20.88
C ARG A 221 8.87 3.49 -21.37
N PRO A 222 8.24 3.61 -22.56
CA PRO A 222 7.41 2.57 -23.15
C PRO A 222 8.17 1.29 -23.48
#